data_AF-A0A938MD11-F1
#
_entry.id   AF-A0A938MD11-F1
#
_cell.length_a   1.000
_cell.length_b   1.000
_cell.length_c   1.000
_cell.angle_alpha   90.00
_cell.angle_beta   90.00
_cell.angle_gamma   90.00
#
_symmetry.space_group_name_H-M   'P 1'
#
loop_
_entity.id
_entity.type
_entity.pdbx_description
1 polymer ?
#
loop_
_entity_poly.entity_id
_entity_poly.type
_entity_poly.pdbx_seq_one_letter_code
_entity_poly.pdbx_strand_id
1 'polypeptide(L)'
;MPPSTPELEKEIAACLQKFYASRLSGLKELSLKEVLRKKNPYLYRALGIEKASEIVEQIMAAFVTSSDETIFGNVFFEPIAKLAAGGQVSPTEGVDFTVEKPDRYLAVAVKSGPNWGNADQHKRQSTNFDALRKRLY
;
A
#
# COMPACT_ATOMS: atom_id res chain seq x y z
N MET A 1 -25.58 -1.78 -2.91
CA MET A 1 -25.51 -2.59 -4.15
C MET A 1 -24.08 -2.50 -4.67
N PRO A 2 -23.54 -3.56 -5.29
CA PRO A 2 -22.23 -3.46 -5.94
C PRO A 2 -22.27 -2.37 -7.03
N PRO A 3 -21.15 -1.67 -7.28
CA PRO A 3 -21.07 -0.59 -8.25
C PRO A 3 -21.38 -1.11 -9.65
N SER A 4 -21.88 -0.24 -10.51
CA SER A 4 -22.03 -0.58 -11.93
C SER A 4 -20.66 -0.69 -12.61
N THR A 5 -20.53 -1.47 -13.68
CA THR A 5 -19.26 -1.56 -14.44
C THR A 5 -18.72 -0.19 -14.86
N PRO A 6 -19.54 0.73 -15.42
CA PRO A 6 -19.06 2.07 -15.79
C PRO A 6 -18.56 2.90 -14.61
N GLU A 7 -19.17 2.74 -13.44
CA GLU A 7 -18.75 3.42 -12.21
C GLU A 7 -17.39 2.91 -11.74
N LEU A 8 -17.17 1.59 -11.79
CA LEU A 8 -15.90 0.98 -11.44
C LEU A 8 -14.78 1.37 -12.43
N GLU A 9 -15.06 1.36 -13.73
CA GLU A 9 -14.12 1.83 -14.76
C GLU A 9 -13.70 3.29 -14.55
N LYS A 10 -14.67 4.15 -14.22
CA LYS A 10 -14.40 5.56 -13.91
C LYS A 10 -13.51 5.72 -12.69
N GLU A 11 -13.76 4.96 -11.62
CA GLU A 11 -12.93 5.03 -10.41
C GLU A 11 -11.52 4.51 -10.68
N ILE A 12 -11.38 3.39 -11.41
CA ILE A 12 -10.08 2.85 -11.84
C ILE A 12 -9.27 3.93 -12.59
N ALA A 13 -9.90 4.61 -13.56
CA ALA A 13 -9.24 5.66 -14.33
C ALA A 13 -8.80 6.84 -13.44
N ALA A 14 -9.66 7.29 -12.52
CA ALA A 14 -9.34 8.37 -11.60
C ALA A 14 -8.20 8.00 -10.64
N CYS A 15 -8.22 6.78 -10.10
CA CYS A 15 -7.16 6.22 -9.26
C CYS A 15 -5.81 6.15 -9.99
N LEU A 16 -5.79 5.73 -11.26
CA LEU A 16 -4.56 5.73 -12.08
C LEU A 16 -4.00 7.14 -12.26
N GLN A 17 -4.85 8.13 -12.56
CA GLN A 17 -4.40 9.52 -12.69
C GLN A 17 -3.75 10.02 -11.40
N LYS A 18 -4.37 9.75 -10.24
CA LYS A 18 -3.79 10.10 -8.94
C LYS A 18 -2.47 9.38 -8.69
N PHE A 19 -2.40 8.08 -8.99
CA PHE A 19 -1.16 7.30 -8.89
C PHE A 19 -0.02 7.93 -9.71
N TYR A 20 -0.25 8.24 -10.99
CA TYR A 20 0.77 8.87 -11.83
C TYR A 20 1.17 10.26 -11.36
N ALA A 21 0.22 11.06 -10.87
CA ALA A 21 0.50 12.38 -10.31
C ALA A 21 1.37 12.28 -9.04
N SER A 22 1.04 11.39 -8.12
CA SER A 22 1.82 11.13 -6.90
C SER A 22 3.21 10.59 -7.23
N ARG A 23 3.31 9.68 -8.20
CA ARG A 23 4.59 9.14 -8.69
C ARG A 23 5.48 10.25 -9.24
N LEU A 24 4.93 11.14 -10.05
CA LEU A 24 5.67 12.28 -10.59
C LEU A 24 6.10 13.27 -9.49
N SER A 25 5.24 13.55 -8.51
CA SER A 25 5.61 14.41 -7.37
C SER A 25 6.76 13.81 -6.56
N GLY A 26 6.66 12.51 -6.23
CA GLY A 26 7.70 11.82 -5.48
C GLY A 26 9.05 11.81 -6.20
N LEU A 27 9.06 11.71 -7.53
CA LEU A 27 10.28 11.85 -8.33
C LEU A 27 10.84 13.28 -8.34
N LYS A 28 9.98 14.31 -8.37
CA LYS A 28 10.39 15.72 -8.32
C LYS A 28 10.96 16.12 -6.97
N GLU A 29 10.42 15.56 -5.89
CA GLU A 29 10.84 15.81 -4.52
C GLU A 29 12.04 14.94 -4.11
N LEU A 30 12.46 14.00 -4.95
CA LEU A 30 13.50 13.06 -4.63
C LEU A 30 14.86 13.75 -4.44
N SER A 31 15.39 13.65 -3.23
CA SER A 31 16.71 14.16 -2.88
C SER A 31 17.73 13.03 -2.74
N LEU A 32 18.77 13.05 -3.57
CA LEU A 32 19.88 12.10 -3.50
C LEU A 32 20.48 12.03 -2.08
N LYS A 33 20.60 13.18 -1.40
CA LYS A 33 21.13 13.26 -0.03
C LYS A 33 20.25 12.49 0.96
N GLU A 34 18.93 12.61 0.84
CA GLU A 34 18.00 11.93 1.73
C GLU A 34 17.99 10.42 1.53
N VAL A 35 18.13 9.99 0.28
CA VAL A 35 18.17 8.56 -0.05
C VAL A 35 19.49 7.94 0.40
N LEU A 36 20.63 8.59 0.14
CA LEU A 36 21.95 8.10 0.54
C LEU A 36 22.11 7.98 2.06
N ARG A 37 21.49 8.88 2.84
CA ARG A 37 21.55 8.84 4.32
C ARG A 37 21.09 7.50 4.91
N LYS A 38 20.22 6.77 4.23
CA LYS A 38 19.65 5.51 4.71
C LYS A 38 20.43 4.27 4.23
N LYS A 39 21.50 4.43 3.45
CA LYS A 39 22.22 3.31 2.80
C LYS A 39 23.53 3.00 3.52
N ASN A 40 23.95 1.73 3.43
CA ASN A 40 25.20 1.25 4.01
C ASN A 40 26.29 1.20 2.92
N PRO A 41 27.28 2.12 2.90
CA PRO A 41 28.33 2.14 1.89
C PRO A 41 29.20 0.87 1.89
N TYR A 42 29.36 0.20 3.04
CA TYR A 42 30.13 -1.04 3.12
C TYR A 42 29.44 -2.21 2.41
N LEU A 43 28.10 -2.21 2.35
CA LEU A 43 27.37 -3.24 1.62
C LEU A 43 27.66 -3.16 0.12
N TYR A 44 27.67 -1.95 -0.47
CA TYR A 44 28.01 -1.78 -1.89
C TYR A 44 29.45 -2.21 -2.19
N ARG A 45 30.38 -1.95 -1.27
CA ARG A 45 31.76 -2.44 -1.39
C ARG A 45 31.84 -3.97 -1.31
N ALA A 46 31.10 -4.59 -0.39
CA ALA A 46 31.06 -6.04 -0.24
C ALA A 46 30.41 -6.73 -1.45
N LEU A 47 29.45 -6.08 -2.11
CA LEU A 47 28.82 -6.53 -3.36
C LEU A 47 29.72 -6.33 -4.60
N GLY A 48 30.91 -5.75 -4.46
CA GLY A 48 31.85 -5.53 -5.56
C GLY A 48 31.40 -4.42 -6.52
N ILE A 49 30.59 -3.46 -6.07
CA ILE A 49 30.20 -2.33 -6.89
C ILE A 49 31.34 -1.32 -6.94
N GLU A 50 31.94 -1.18 -8.12
CA GLU A 50 33.12 -0.34 -8.33
C GLU A 50 32.77 1.05 -8.89
N LYS A 51 31.56 1.23 -9.42
CA LYS A 51 31.13 2.49 -10.03
C LYS A 51 30.07 3.20 -9.21
N ALA A 52 30.28 4.50 -8.96
CA ALA A 52 29.31 5.34 -8.28
C ALA A 52 27.97 5.43 -9.02
N SER A 53 27.97 5.40 -10.36
CA SER A 53 26.74 5.41 -11.16
C SER A 53 25.87 4.18 -10.91
N GLU A 54 26.46 3.00 -10.75
CA GLU A 54 25.74 1.76 -10.46
C GLU A 54 25.07 1.83 -9.07
N ILE A 55 25.75 2.43 -8.08
CA ILE A 55 25.15 2.68 -6.76
C ILE A 55 23.93 3.60 -6.89
N VAL A 56 24.05 4.69 -7.64
CA VAL A 56 22.95 5.65 -7.84
C VAL A 56 21.77 4.99 -8.57
N GLU A 57 22.02 4.24 -9.65
CA GLU A 57 20.98 3.54 -10.40
C GLU A 57 20.23 2.51 -9.55
N GLN A 58 20.94 1.67 -8.79
CA GLN A 58 20.30 0.69 -7.89
C GLN A 58 19.47 1.36 -6.81
N ILE A 59 19.96 2.46 -6.26
CA ILE A 59 19.25 3.24 -5.26
C ILE A 59 17.97 3.83 -5.85
N MET A 60 18.05 4.43 -7.04
CA MET A 60 16.92 5.04 -7.73
C MET A 60 15.87 4.00 -8.09
N ALA A 61 16.28 2.86 -8.65
CA ALA A 61 15.37 1.76 -8.98
C ALA A 61 14.65 1.24 -7.73
N ALA A 62 15.39 0.96 -6.65
CA ALA A 62 14.80 0.51 -5.40
C ALA A 62 13.84 1.53 -4.78
N PHE A 63 14.19 2.83 -4.84
CA PHE A 63 13.31 3.90 -4.38
C PHE A 63 12.01 3.92 -5.16
N VAL A 64 12.07 3.93 -6.49
CA VAL A 64 10.90 3.95 -7.36
C VAL A 64 10.00 2.76 -7.09
N THR A 65 10.54 1.53 -7.05
CA THR A 65 9.73 0.34 -6.80
C THR A 65 9.03 0.38 -5.43
N SER A 66 9.76 0.74 -4.36
CA SER A 66 9.17 0.81 -3.01
C SER A 66 8.12 1.91 -2.85
N SER A 67 8.35 3.06 -3.51
CA SER A 67 7.42 4.18 -3.54
C SER A 67 6.16 3.80 -4.35
N ASP A 68 6.35 3.21 -5.53
CA ASP A 68 5.28 2.78 -6.41
C ASP A 68 4.35 1.78 -5.70
N GLU A 69 4.89 0.77 -5.01
CA GLU A 69 4.08 -0.18 -4.23
C GLU A 69 3.22 0.52 -3.16
N THR A 70 3.80 1.46 -2.42
CA THR A 70 3.12 2.19 -1.36
C THR A 70 2.01 3.08 -1.91
N ILE A 71 2.32 3.89 -2.93
CA ILE A 71 1.35 4.79 -3.56
C ILE A 71 0.24 3.97 -4.23
N PHE A 72 0.58 2.89 -4.92
CA PHE A 72 -0.38 2.04 -5.62
C PHE A 72 -1.35 1.37 -4.64
N GLY A 73 -0.86 0.85 -3.50
CA GLY A 73 -1.71 0.31 -2.45
C GLY A 73 -2.74 1.32 -1.95
N ASN A 74 -2.26 2.51 -1.56
CA ASN A 74 -3.07 3.53 -0.89
C ASN A 74 -4.04 4.26 -1.85
N VAL A 75 -3.56 4.64 -3.04
CA VAL A 75 -4.27 5.54 -3.94
C VAL A 75 -5.04 4.80 -5.02
N PHE A 76 -4.61 3.58 -5.37
CA PHE A 76 -5.26 2.77 -6.40
C PHE A 76 -6.04 1.60 -5.82
N PHE A 77 -5.36 0.68 -5.13
CA PHE A 77 -5.97 -0.60 -4.78
C PHE A 77 -7.05 -0.50 -3.69
N GLU A 78 -6.77 0.24 -2.61
CA GLU A 78 -7.70 0.38 -1.49
C GLU A 78 -9.04 1.03 -1.87
N PRO A 79 -9.09 2.17 -2.59
CA PRO A 79 -10.36 2.78 -3.03
C PRO A 79 -11.19 1.85 -3.93
N ILE A 80 -10.54 1.16 -4.87
CA ILE A 80 -11.22 0.23 -5.79
C ILE A 80 -11.79 -0.96 -5.02
N ALA A 81 -11.03 -1.55 -4.10
CA ALA A 81 -11.48 -2.67 -3.28
C ALA A 81 -12.71 -2.29 -2.43
N LYS A 82 -12.68 -1.08 -1.83
CA LYS A 82 -13.80 -0.52 -1.07
C LYS A 82 -15.06 -0.36 -1.92
N LEU A 83 -14.92 0.28 -3.09
CA LEU A 83 -16.02 0.50 -4.02
C LEU A 83 -16.61 -0.83 -4.51
N ALA A 84 -15.76 -1.74 -5.00
CA ALA A 84 -16.18 -3.05 -5.52
C ALA A 84 -16.90 -3.91 -4.46
N ALA A 85 -16.49 -3.83 -3.20
CA ALA A 85 -17.13 -4.54 -2.10
C ALA A 85 -18.45 -3.91 -1.64
N GLY A 86 -18.73 -2.66 -2.03
CA GLY A 86 -19.82 -1.86 -1.46
C GLY A 86 -19.67 -1.65 0.05
N GLY A 87 -18.42 -1.62 0.53
CA GLY A 87 -18.09 -1.55 1.96
C GLY A 87 -18.15 -0.12 2.49
N GLN A 88 -18.40 0.00 3.79
CA GLN A 88 -18.31 1.26 4.52
C GLN A 88 -16.95 1.37 5.22
N VAL A 89 -16.38 2.57 5.28
CA VAL A 89 -15.12 2.82 5.99
C VAL A 89 -15.31 2.45 7.46
N SER A 90 -14.39 1.63 7.99
CA SER A 90 -14.44 1.24 9.39
C SER A 90 -13.70 2.26 10.26
N PRO A 91 -14.26 2.68 11.40
CA PRO A 91 -13.51 3.44 12.40
C PRO A 91 -12.56 2.56 13.23
N THR A 92 -12.54 1.25 12.97
CA THR A 92 -11.78 0.28 13.78
C THR A 92 -10.35 0.16 13.27
N GLU A 93 -9.39 0.24 14.20
CA GLU A 93 -7.98 0.09 13.88
C GLU A 93 -7.69 -1.25 13.19
N GLY A 94 -6.94 -1.20 12.09
CA GLY A 94 -6.58 -2.38 11.30
C GLY A 94 -7.70 -2.91 10.42
N VAL A 95 -8.84 -2.23 10.31
CA VAL A 95 -9.93 -2.61 9.39
C VAL A 95 -10.11 -1.46 8.40
N ASP A 96 -9.97 -1.74 7.11
CA ASP A 96 -10.07 -0.70 6.09
C ASP A 96 -11.52 -0.43 5.72
N PHE A 97 -12.34 -1.48 5.65
CA PHE A 97 -13.78 -1.36 5.44
C PHE A 97 -14.54 -2.56 6.00
N THR A 98 -15.84 -2.37 6.18
CA THR A 98 -16.77 -3.43 6.58
C THR A 98 -17.92 -3.57 5.60
N VAL A 99 -18.40 -4.80 5.43
CA VAL A 99 -19.59 -5.10 4.64
C VAL A 99 -20.57 -5.83 5.56
N GLU A 100 -21.68 -5.17 5.85
CA GLU A 100 -22.74 -5.72 6.67
C GLU A 100 -23.87 -6.27 5.79
N LYS A 101 -24.27 -7.51 6.07
CA LYS A 101 -25.43 -8.19 5.49
C LYS A 101 -26.33 -8.66 6.64
N PRO A 102 -27.61 -8.95 6.40
CA PRO A 102 -28.55 -9.34 7.46
C PRO A 102 -28.08 -10.51 8.36
N ASP A 103 -27.25 -11.41 7.82
CA ASP A 103 -26.78 -12.64 8.47
C ASP A 103 -25.26 -12.64 8.76
N ARG A 104 -24.54 -11.57 8.39
CA ARG A 104 -23.08 -11.60 8.39
C ARG A 104 -22.47 -10.21 8.44
N TYR A 105 -21.45 -10.08 9.28
CA TYR A 105 -20.56 -8.92 9.33
C TYR A 105 -19.18 -9.30 8.79
N LEU A 106 -18.72 -8.65 7.73
CA LEU A 106 -17.38 -8.84 7.18
C LEU A 106 -16.51 -7.63 7.52
N ALA A 107 -15.42 -7.85 8.23
CA ALA A 107 -14.35 -6.87 8.42
C ALA A 107 -13.19 -7.21 7.46
N VAL A 108 -12.74 -6.23 6.69
CA VAL A 108 -11.71 -6.43 5.66
C VAL A 108 -10.53 -5.51 5.93
N ALA A 109 -9.33 -6.08 5.90
CA ALA A 109 -8.08 -5.36 5.72
C ALA A 109 -7.51 -5.71 4.35
N VAL A 110 -7.36 -4.69 3.50
CA VAL A 110 -6.84 -4.80 2.14
C VAL A 110 -5.32 -4.76 2.18
N LYS A 111 -4.68 -5.67 1.46
CA LYS A 111 -3.22 -5.73 1.29
C LYS A 111 -2.90 -5.84 -0.18
N SER A 112 -1.89 -5.09 -0.63
CA SER A 112 -1.49 -5.02 -2.04
C SER A 112 -0.78 -6.27 -2.55
N GLY A 113 -0.38 -7.20 -1.67
CA GLY A 113 0.29 -8.44 -2.05
C GLY A 113 0.30 -9.51 -0.94
N PRO A 114 0.72 -10.74 -1.26
CA PRO A 114 0.71 -11.85 -0.33
C PRO A 114 1.75 -11.71 0.81
N ASN A 115 2.91 -11.10 0.54
CA ASN A 115 3.97 -10.87 1.51
C ASN A 115 3.93 -9.43 2.06
N TRP A 116 2.78 -9.01 2.58
CA TRP A 116 2.53 -7.62 2.98
C TRP A 116 3.09 -7.22 4.34
N GLY A 117 3.60 -8.17 5.12
CA GLY A 117 4.13 -7.87 6.44
C GLY A 117 4.96 -9.00 7.04
N ASN A 118 5.65 -8.66 8.13
CA ASN A 118 6.36 -9.61 8.97
C ASN A 118 5.42 -10.26 10.00
N ALA A 119 5.94 -11.23 10.74
CA ALA A 119 5.16 -11.98 11.74
C ALA A 119 4.46 -11.09 12.78
N ASP A 120 5.06 -9.98 13.18
CA ASP A 120 4.48 -9.08 14.18
C ASP A 120 3.34 -8.25 13.59
N GLN A 121 3.45 -7.83 12.32
CA GLN A 121 2.35 -7.17 11.61
C GLN A 121 1.14 -8.12 11.47
N HIS A 122 1.39 -9.40 11.17
CA HIS A 122 0.33 -10.42 11.14
C HIS A 122 -0.32 -10.64 12.51
N LYS A 123 0.48 -10.76 13.58
CA LYS A 123 -0.04 -10.89 14.95
C LYS A 123 -0.89 -9.69 15.34
N ARG A 124 -0.40 -8.47 15.09
CA ARG A 124 -1.15 -7.24 15.39
C ARG A 124 -2.48 -7.18 14.63
N GLN A 125 -2.48 -7.55 13.35
CA GLN A 125 -3.69 -7.62 12.55
C GLN A 125 -4.71 -8.62 13.12
N SER A 126 -4.25 -9.80 13.57
CA SER A 126 -5.11 -10.78 14.25
C SER A 126 -5.69 -10.22 15.54
N THR A 127 -4.86 -9.60 16.38
CA THR A 127 -5.31 -8.96 17.63
C THR A 127 -6.37 -7.90 17.37
N ASN A 128 -6.20 -7.07 16.33
CA ASN A 128 -7.17 -6.04 15.97
C ASN A 128 -8.53 -6.65 15.54
N PHE A 129 -8.50 -7.72 14.73
CA PHE A 129 -9.74 -8.42 14.37
C PHE A 129 -10.39 -9.14 15.56
N ASP A 130 -9.61 -9.73 16.46
CA ASP A 130 -10.13 -10.34 17.68
C ASP A 130 -10.79 -9.31 18.60
N ALA A 131 -10.18 -8.13 18.73
CA ALA A 131 -10.75 -7.03 19.50
C ALA A 131 -12.06 -6.53 18.90
N LEU A 132 -12.15 -6.43 17.56
CA LEU A 132 -13.41 -6.10 16.88
C LEU A 132 -14.47 -7.17 17.11
N ARG A 133 -14.12 -8.45 16.94
CA ARG A 133 -15.05 -9.57 17.14
C ARG A 133 -15.68 -9.56 18.53
N LYS A 134 -14.89 -9.27 19.58
CA LYS A 134 -15.37 -9.14 20.98
C LYS A 134 -16.26 -7.91 21.25
N ARG A 135 -16.34 -6.96 20.32
CA ARG A 135 -17.25 -5.80 20.43
C ARG A 135 -18.59 -6.04 19.75
N LEU A 136 -18.62 -6.97 18.79
CA LEU A 136 -19.80 -7.34 18.03
C LEU A 136 -20.65 -8.42 18.73
N TYR A 137 -20.02 -9.21 19.62
CA TYR A 137 -20.61 -10.26 20.44
C TYR A 137 -20.05 -10.17 21.87
#